data_AF-A0A4R2IRY0-F1
#
_entry.id   AF-A0A4R2IRY0-F1
#
_cell.length_a   1.000
_cell.length_b   1.000
_cell.length_c   1.000
_cell.angle_alpha   90.00
_cell.angle_beta   90.00
_cell.angle_gamma   90.00
#
_symmetry.space_group_name_H-M   'P 1'
#
loop_
_entity.id
_entity.type
_entity.pdbx_description
1 polymer ?
#
loop_
_entity_poly.entity_id
_entity_poly.type
_entity_poly.pdbx_seq_one_letter_code
_entity_poly.pdbx_strand_id
1 'polypeptide(L)'
;MGTSKVDFRGQSFWTRDSVVRVVLALLVAELDPVTTSEPELDALLNRWALNAALGVTGAVDAALDDHVTNDHIVELIHAAIPPIQGRLASDAVVEVTDPAFLHRAVVDIAPPIDPPAARGAWVREGLAALDQLLAGQLPEVRGGYWWVDDNGLRSTRGRDS
;
A
#
# COMPACT_ATOMS: atom_id res chain seq x y z
N MET A 1 0.03 -13.69 11.64
CA MET A 1 0.03 -12.44 10.85
C MET A 1 0.53 -12.82 9.47
N GLY A 2 -0.27 -12.65 8.43
CA GLY A 2 0.15 -13.02 7.08
C GLY A 2 1.01 -11.94 6.45
N THR A 3 1.45 -12.25 5.23
CA THR A 3 2.36 -11.43 4.46
C THR A 3 1.87 -11.37 3.03
N SER A 4 1.88 -10.18 2.45
CA SER A 4 1.44 -9.95 1.09
C SER A 4 2.57 -9.41 0.25
N LYS A 5 2.56 -9.81 -1.03
CA LYS A 5 3.47 -9.30 -2.05
C LYS A 5 2.85 -8.06 -2.68
N VAL A 6 3.66 -7.04 -2.87
CA VAL A 6 3.32 -5.85 -3.66
C VAL A 6 4.26 -5.84 -4.86
N ASP A 7 3.70 -5.89 -6.06
CA ASP A 7 4.43 -5.92 -7.32
C ASP A 7 3.98 -4.84 -8.29
N PHE A 8 4.93 -4.39 -9.09
CA PHE A 8 4.73 -3.40 -10.15
C PHE A 8 5.88 -3.49 -11.15
N ARG A 9 5.57 -3.51 -12.45
CA ARG A 9 6.51 -3.50 -13.57
C ARG A 9 7.64 -4.53 -13.42
N GLY A 10 7.31 -5.72 -12.92
CA GLY A 10 8.26 -6.83 -12.73
C GLY A 10 9.17 -6.70 -11.50
N GLN A 11 9.05 -5.65 -10.70
CA GLN A 11 9.68 -5.51 -9.39
C GLN A 11 8.68 -5.85 -8.28
N SER A 12 9.16 -6.24 -7.10
CA SER A 12 8.27 -6.52 -5.97
C SER A 12 8.96 -6.50 -4.62
N PHE A 13 8.17 -6.28 -3.56
CA PHE A 13 8.56 -6.51 -2.19
C PHE A 13 7.45 -7.23 -1.41
N TRP A 14 7.82 -7.88 -0.32
CA TRP A 14 6.91 -8.52 0.62
C TRP A 14 6.84 -7.71 1.91
N THR A 15 5.66 -7.62 2.52
CA THR A 15 5.50 -7.04 3.86
C THR A 15 4.33 -7.67 4.59
N ARG A 16 4.10 -7.26 5.84
CA ARG A 16 2.97 -7.72 6.65
C ARG A 16 1.65 -7.24 6.06
N ASP A 17 0.62 -8.09 6.09
CA ASP A 17 -0.71 -7.73 5.57
C ASP A 17 -1.25 -6.44 6.19
N SER A 18 -1.07 -6.25 7.51
CA SER A 18 -1.51 -5.05 8.21
C SER A 18 -0.88 -3.78 7.65
N VAL A 19 0.38 -3.86 7.21
CA VAL A 19 1.09 -2.72 6.63
C VAL A 19 0.49 -2.40 5.27
N VAL A 20 0.29 -3.41 4.40
CA VAL A 20 -0.34 -3.19 3.09
C VAL A 20 -1.74 -2.60 3.26
N ARG A 21 -2.57 -3.16 4.15
CA ARG A 21 -3.93 -2.65 4.41
C ARG A 21 -3.94 -1.18 4.82
N VAL A 22 -3.06 -0.79 5.76
CA VAL A 22 -2.97 0.61 6.22
C VAL A 22 -2.44 1.52 5.12
N VAL A 23 -1.43 1.10 4.36
CA VAL A 23 -0.89 1.88 3.23
C VAL A 23 -1.97 2.15 2.20
N LEU A 24 -2.70 1.11 1.76
CA LEU A 24 -3.79 1.25 0.79
C LEU A 24 -4.90 2.17 1.31
N ALA A 25 -5.31 2.01 2.57
CA ALA A 25 -6.37 2.85 3.16
C ALA A 25 -5.95 4.32 3.30
N LEU A 26 -4.68 4.60 3.65
CA LEU A 26 -4.14 5.95 3.71
C LEU A 26 -4.03 6.60 2.32
N LEU A 27 -3.63 5.83 1.30
CA LEU A 27 -3.58 6.30 -0.08
C LEU A 27 -4.98 6.63 -0.62
N VAL A 28 -5.98 5.80 -0.29
CA VAL A 28 -7.38 6.10 -0.62
C VAL A 28 -7.80 7.43 0.01
N ALA A 29 -7.56 7.62 1.30
CA ALA A 29 -7.93 8.87 1.99
C ALA A 29 -7.22 10.10 1.39
N GLU A 30 -5.93 9.98 1.03
CA GLU A 30 -5.15 11.10 0.48
C GLU A 30 -5.52 11.43 -0.97
N LEU A 31 -5.82 10.42 -1.79
CA LEU A 31 -6.11 10.59 -3.22
C LEU A 31 -7.59 10.82 -3.53
N ASP A 32 -8.51 10.50 -2.61
CA ASP A 32 -9.95 10.66 -2.81
C ASP A 32 -10.34 12.07 -3.30
N PRO A 33 -9.83 13.18 -2.70
CA PRO A 33 -10.16 14.53 -3.16
C PRO A 33 -9.77 14.81 -4.62
N VAL A 34 -8.77 14.10 -5.15
CA VAL A 34 -8.24 14.31 -6.50
C VAL A 34 -9.07 13.58 -7.56
N THR A 35 -9.88 12.59 -7.17
CA THR A 35 -10.72 11.82 -8.10
C THR A 35 -11.74 12.66 -8.87
N THR A 36 -12.08 13.85 -8.36
CA THR A 36 -12.95 14.80 -9.07
C THR A 36 -12.32 15.30 -10.38
N SER A 37 -11.00 15.51 -10.40
CA SER A 37 -10.24 15.91 -11.59
C SER A 37 -9.62 14.72 -12.33
N GLU A 38 -9.45 13.58 -11.66
CA GLU A 38 -8.74 12.40 -12.16
C GLU A 38 -9.62 11.14 -12.04
N PRO A 39 -10.63 10.96 -12.92
CA PRO A 39 -11.59 9.85 -12.81
C PRO A 39 -10.95 8.47 -13.01
N GLU A 40 -9.77 8.40 -13.63
CA GLU A 40 -9.00 7.16 -13.80
C GLU A 40 -8.59 6.54 -12.46
N LEU A 41 -8.48 7.34 -11.39
CA LEU A 41 -8.18 6.85 -10.04
C LEU A 41 -9.34 6.07 -9.41
N ASP A 42 -10.58 6.31 -9.83
CA ASP A 42 -11.75 5.88 -9.06
C ASP A 42 -11.81 4.36 -8.88
N ALA A 43 -11.57 3.61 -9.96
CA ALA A 43 -11.54 2.15 -9.92
C ALA A 43 -10.41 1.61 -9.04
N LEU A 44 -9.22 2.25 -9.09
CA LEU A 44 -8.08 1.89 -8.26
C LEU A 44 -8.37 2.12 -6.78
N LEU A 45 -8.93 3.28 -6.42
CA LEU A 45 -9.24 3.59 -5.03
C LEU A 45 -10.34 2.69 -4.47
N ASN A 46 -11.35 2.33 -5.27
CA ASN A 46 -12.37 1.37 -4.87
C ASN A 46 -11.76 -0.02 -4.61
N ARG A 47 -10.87 -0.48 -5.50
CA ARG A 47 -10.15 -1.74 -5.34
C ARG A 47 -9.29 -1.75 -4.08
N TRP A 48 -8.54 -0.68 -3.84
CA TRP A 48 -7.72 -0.52 -2.64
C TRP A 48 -8.55 -0.46 -1.36
N ALA A 49 -9.66 0.27 -1.36
CA ALA A 49 -10.56 0.34 -0.21
C ALA A 49 -11.12 -1.04 0.14
N LEU A 50 -11.59 -1.79 -0.87
CA LEU A 50 -12.07 -3.17 -0.72
C LEU A 50 -11.00 -4.10 -0.14
N ASN A 51 -9.80 -4.12 -0.74
CA ASN A 51 -8.71 -5.01 -0.31
C ASN A 51 -8.21 -4.67 1.10
N ALA A 52 -8.13 -3.38 1.44
CA ALA A 52 -7.77 -2.94 2.77
C ALA A 52 -8.84 -3.31 3.82
N ALA A 53 -10.12 -3.27 3.45
CA ALA A 53 -11.23 -3.58 4.35
C ALA A 53 -11.42 -5.08 4.57
N LEU A 54 -11.36 -5.91 3.52
CA LEU A 54 -11.55 -7.36 3.61
C LEU A 54 -10.53 -8.05 4.51
N GLY A 55 -9.29 -7.55 4.54
CA GLY A 55 -8.25 -8.04 5.46
C GLY A 55 -7.89 -9.51 5.32
N VAL A 56 -8.06 -10.09 4.13
CA VAL A 56 -7.76 -11.50 3.87
C VAL A 56 -6.25 -11.73 4.03
N THR A 57 -5.91 -12.55 5.01
CA THR A 57 -4.52 -12.85 5.37
C THR A 57 -3.78 -13.50 4.21
N GLY A 58 -2.62 -12.95 3.84
CA GLY A 58 -1.78 -13.40 2.73
C GLY A 58 -2.29 -13.07 1.33
N ALA A 59 -3.32 -12.22 1.21
CA ALA A 59 -3.96 -11.88 -0.07
C ALA A 59 -4.33 -10.40 -0.17
N VAL A 60 -3.60 -9.51 0.52
CA VAL A 60 -3.80 -8.07 0.38
C VAL A 60 -3.06 -7.61 -0.87
N ASP A 61 -3.84 -7.38 -1.94
CA ASP A 61 -3.32 -7.08 -3.27
C ASP A 61 -3.40 -5.56 -3.56
N ALA A 62 -2.28 -4.98 -3.99
CA ALA A 62 -2.23 -3.58 -4.43
C ALA A 62 -2.64 -3.42 -5.91
N ALA A 63 -2.66 -4.51 -6.68
CA ALA A 63 -3.08 -4.58 -8.08
C ALA A 63 -2.51 -3.44 -8.96
N LEU A 64 -1.24 -3.08 -8.73
CA LEU A 64 -0.62 -1.93 -9.38
C LEU A 64 -0.48 -2.16 -10.89
N ASP A 65 -0.07 -3.36 -11.31
CA ASP A 65 0.07 -3.68 -12.73
C ASP A 65 -1.27 -3.71 -13.49
N ASP A 66 -2.38 -3.95 -12.79
CA ASP A 66 -3.72 -4.00 -13.39
C ASP A 66 -4.35 -2.60 -13.55
N HIS A 67 -4.04 -1.67 -12.65
CA HIS A 67 -4.75 -0.40 -12.53
C HIS A 67 -3.88 0.85 -12.72
N VAL A 68 -2.57 0.77 -12.50
CA VAL A 68 -1.64 1.89 -12.73
C VAL A 68 -1.14 1.83 -14.17
N THR A 69 -2.02 2.26 -15.08
CA THR A 69 -1.86 2.04 -16.52
C THR A 69 -1.00 3.09 -17.23
N ASN A 70 -0.70 4.21 -16.58
CA ASN A 70 0.10 5.30 -17.14
C ASN A 70 0.97 5.98 -16.06
N ASP A 71 1.97 6.76 -16.51
CA ASP A 71 2.92 7.40 -15.60
C ASP A 71 2.30 8.56 -14.80
N HIS A 72 1.21 9.17 -15.25
CA HIS A 72 0.50 10.22 -14.50
C HIS A 72 -0.11 9.67 -13.21
N ILE A 73 -0.71 8.48 -13.25
CA ILE A 73 -1.21 7.80 -12.04
C ILE A 73 -0.05 7.45 -11.09
N VAL A 74 1.10 7.03 -11.63
CA VAL A 74 2.31 6.80 -10.83
C VAL A 74 2.74 8.09 -10.12
N GLU A 75 2.76 9.23 -10.82
CA GLU A 75 3.11 10.54 -10.25
C GLU A 75 2.14 10.97 -9.14
N LEU A 76 0.84 10.74 -9.31
CA LEU A 76 -0.16 11.04 -8.29
C LEU A 76 0.04 10.21 -7.02
N ILE A 77 0.29 8.91 -7.15
CA ILE A 77 0.56 8.03 -6.00
C ILE A 77 1.85 8.46 -5.30
N HIS A 78 2.91 8.74 -6.06
CA HIS A 78 4.17 9.29 -5.54
C HIS A 78 3.96 10.58 -4.74
N ALA A 79 3.19 11.52 -5.29
CA ALA A 79 2.92 12.81 -4.64
C ALA A 79 2.13 12.66 -3.33
N ALA A 80 1.32 11.61 -3.18
CA ALA A 80 0.55 11.32 -1.97
C ALA A 80 1.42 10.75 -0.83
N ILE A 81 2.58 10.16 -1.11
CA ILE A 81 3.40 9.49 -0.09
C ILE A 81 3.99 10.47 0.95
N PRO A 82 4.65 11.59 0.58
CA PRO A 82 5.23 12.53 1.54
C PRO A 82 4.24 13.11 2.57
N PRO A 83 3.04 13.61 2.21
CA PRO A 83 2.10 14.14 3.20
C PRO A 83 1.59 13.06 4.17
N ILE A 84 1.38 11.82 3.69
CA ILE A 84 1.04 10.69 4.56
C ILE A 84 2.17 10.46 5.57
N GLN A 85 3.41 10.32 5.10
CA GLN A 85 4.57 10.08 5.97
C GLN A 85 4.75 11.18 7.02
N GLY A 86 4.52 12.44 6.65
CA GLY A 86 4.61 13.59 7.55
C GLY A 86 3.63 13.54 8.74
N ARG A 87 2.53 12.78 8.62
CA ARG A 87 1.52 12.61 9.69
C ARG A 87 1.73 11.36 10.55
N LEU A 88 2.64 10.46 10.17
CA LEU A 88 2.88 9.20 10.90
C LEU A 88 3.78 9.41 12.13
N ALA A 89 3.24 9.18 13.31
CA ALA A 89 4.03 9.07 14.54
C ALA A 89 4.67 7.66 14.66
N SER A 90 5.99 7.59 14.86
CA SER A 90 6.75 6.33 14.85
C SER A 90 6.34 5.34 15.96
N ASP A 91 6.00 5.85 17.14
CA ASP A 91 5.67 5.03 18.32
C ASP A 91 4.17 4.69 18.45
N ALA A 92 3.35 5.18 17.53
CA ALA A 92 1.90 5.01 17.57
C ALA A 92 1.43 3.81 16.72
N VAL A 93 0.30 3.22 17.13
CA VAL A 93 -0.52 2.42 16.20
C VAL A 93 -1.32 3.41 15.35
N VAL A 94 -1.27 3.20 14.05
CA VAL A 94 -2.03 3.96 13.06
C VAL A 94 -3.27 3.16 12.74
N GLU A 95 -4.43 3.71 13.05
CA GLU A 95 -5.74 3.17 12.70
C GLU A 95 -6.38 4.10 11.66
N VAL A 96 -6.88 3.53 10.56
CA VAL A 96 -7.48 4.32 9.48
C VAL A 96 -9.00 4.32 9.62
N THR A 97 -9.54 5.43 10.12
CA THR A 97 -10.98 5.67 10.29
C THR A 97 -11.49 6.79 9.37
N ASP A 98 -10.75 7.09 8.31
CA ASP A 98 -11.05 8.21 7.42
C ASP A 98 -12.41 7.99 6.71
N PRO A 99 -13.31 9.00 6.69
CA PRO A 99 -14.62 8.86 6.06
C PRO A 99 -14.57 8.52 4.56
N ALA A 100 -13.58 9.01 3.81
CA ALA A 100 -13.46 8.72 2.38
C ALA A 100 -13.12 7.24 2.15
N PHE A 101 -12.18 6.70 2.93
CA PHE A 101 -11.88 5.27 2.94
C PHE A 101 -13.12 4.44 3.31
N LEU A 102 -13.79 4.78 4.42
CA LEU A 102 -14.95 4.03 4.90
C LEU A 102 -16.11 4.06 3.89
N HIS A 103 -16.34 5.21 3.25
CA HIS A 103 -17.39 5.34 2.24
C HIS A 103 -17.17 4.36 1.07
N ARG A 104 -15.95 4.31 0.53
CA ARG A 104 -15.59 3.41 -0.57
C ARG A 104 -15.60 1.94 -0.15
N ALA A 105 -15.17 1.63 1.09
CA ALA A 105 -15.12 0.26 1.59
C ALA A 105 -16.51 -0.36 1.83
N VAL A 106 -17.52 0.44 2.17
CA VAL A 106 -18.88 -0.04 2.49
C VAL A 106 -19.71 -0.38 1.23
N VAL A 107 -19.33 0.12 0.05
CA VAL A 107 -20.06 -0.16 -1.20
C VAL A 107 -20.16 -1.65 -1.50
N ASP A 108 -19.14 -2.43 -1.09
CA ASP A 108 -19.02 -3.86 -1.40
C ASP A 108 -18.98 -4.76 -0.16
N ILE A 109 -19.01 -4.20 1.06
CA ILE A 109 -18.92 -4.95 2.32
C ILE A 109 -20.03 -4.53 3.29
N ALA A 110 -20.73 -5.52 3.86
CA ALA A 110 -21.70 -5.27 4.93
C ALA A 110 -20.98 -4.86 6.24
N PRO A 111 -21.35 -3.73 6.89
CA PRO A 111 -20.74 -3.28 8.13
C PRO A 111 -21.03 -4.21 9.33
N PRO A 112 -20.21 -4.17 10.40
CA PRO A 112 -19.08 -3.27 10.62
C PRO A 112 -17.78 -3.72 9.95
N ILE A 113 -16.98 -2.74 9.53
CA ILE A 113 -15.62 -2.95 8.99
C ILE A 113 -14.62 -2.65 10.10
N ASP A 114 -13.75 -3.59 10.42
CA ASP A 114 -12.64 -3.33 11.34
C ASP A 114 -11.61 -2.41 10.68
N PRO A 115 -11.26 -1.26 11.29
CA PRO A 115 -10.34 -0.31 10.68
C PRO A 115 -8.96 -0.95 10.48
N PRO A 116 -8.32 -0.77 9.31
CA PRO A 116 -6.93 -1.15 9.11
C PRO A 116 -6.02 -0.53 10.17
N ALA A 117 -5.20 -1.36 10.81
CA ALA A 117 -4.32 -0.93 11.90
C ALA A 117 -2.92 -1.54 11.79
N ALA A 118 -1.88 -0.71 11.99
CA ALA A 118 -0.48 -1.15 12.01
C ALA A 118 0.40 -0.16 12.78
N ARG A 119 1.61 -0.57 13.21
CA ARG A 119 2.57 0.36 13.84
C ARG A 119 3.05 1.40 12.82
N GLY A 120 3.08 2.67 13.22
CA GLY A 120 3.46 3.79 12.35
C GLY A 120 4.85 3.64 11.73
N ALA A 121 5.82 3.13 12.49
CA ALA A 121 7.13 2.78 11.96
C ALA A 121 7.05 1.77 10.79
N TRP A 122 6.22 0.72 10.90
CA TRP A 122 6.08 -0.27 9.83
C TRP A 122 5.37 0.30 8.60
N VAL A 123 4.39 1.18 8.80
CA VAL A 123 3.70 1.89 7.71
C VAL A 123 4.68 2.77 6.96
N ARG A 124 5.56 3.48 7.67
CA ARG A 124 6.61 4.32 7.06
C ARG A 124 7.53 3.52 6.16
N GLU A 125 8.01 2.36 6.63
CA GLU A 125 8.85 1.48 5.82
C GLU A 125 8.09 0.90 4.62
N GLY A 126 6.81 0.56 4.77
CA GLY A 126 5.95 0.13 3.68
C GLY A 126 5.78 1.21 2.60
N LEU A 127 5.55 2.46 3.01
CA LEU A 127 5.45 3.61 2.09
C LEU A 127 6.78 3.89 1.39
N ALA A 128 7.91 3.81 2.10
CA ALA A 128 9.22 4.00 1.49
C ALA A 128 9.57 2.91 0.46
N ALA A 129 9.18 1.65 0.72
CA ALA A 129 9.34 0.57 -0.25
C ALA A 129 8.42 0.72 -1.46
N LEU A 130 7.18 1.20 -1.26
CA LEU A 130 6.26 1.51 -2.35
C LEU A 130 6.78 2.65 -3.23
N ASP A 131 7.31 3.71 -2.62
CA ASP A 131 7.96 4.83 -3.31
C ASP A 131 9.10 4.34 -4.22
N GLN A 132 10.01 3.52 -3.66
CA GLN A 132 11.10 2.92 -4.43
C GLN A 132 10.60 1.98 -5.54
N LEU A 133 9.54 1.20 -5.29
CA LEU A 133 8.92 0.32 -6.28
C LEU A 133 8.37 1.13 -7.46
N LEU A 134 7.60 2.18 -7.17
CA LEU A 134 6.99 3.05 -8.18
C LEU A 134 8.05 3.82 -8.98
N ALA A 135 9.16 4.20 -8.36
CA ALA A 135 10.30 4.83 -9.04
C ALA A 135 11.16 3.84 -9.86
N GLY A 136 10.87 2.53 -9.80
CA GLY A 136 11.70 1.49 -10.42
C GLY A 136 13.08 1.36 -9.78
N GLN A 137 13.23 1.81 -8.53
CA GLN A 137 14.49 1.92 -7.79
C GLN A 137 14.72 0.77 -6.81
N LEU A 138 13.83 -0.24 -6.73
CA LEU A 138 14.15 -1.43 -5.94
C LEU A 138 15.35 -2.14 -6.59
N PRO A 139 16.47 -2.32 -5.87
CA PRO A 139 17.65 -2.91 -6.47
C PRO A 139 17.38 -4.36 -6.92
N GLU A 140 18.02 -4.82 -7.99
CA GLU A 140 17.84 -6.20 -8.47
C GLU A 140 18.38 -7.21 -7.45
N VAL A 141 17.60 -8.24 -7.12
CA VAL A 141 18.03 -9.30 -6.19
C VAL A 141 18.09 -10.62 -6.95
N ARG A 142 19.30 -11.10 -7.23
CA ARG A 142 19.50 -12.42 -7.86
C ARG A 142 19.08 -13.53 -6.91
N GLY A 143 18.13 -14.35 -7.35
CA GLY A 143 17.67 -15.55 -6.65
C GLY A 143 16.88 -15.30 -5.37
N GLY A 144 16.49 -14.06 -5.07
CA GLY A 144 15.86 -13.70 -3.80
C GLY A 144 14.69 -12.72 -3.95
N TYR A 145 14.26 -12.15 -2.83
CA TYR A 145 13.16 -11.18 -2.79
C TYR A 145 13.41 -10.08 -1.75
N TRP A 146 12.80 -8.92 -1.97
CA TRP A 146 12.73 -7.84 -1.00
C TRP A 146 11.66 -8.13 0.06
N TRP A 147 11.99 -7.82 1.31
CA TRP A 147 11.12 -7.91 2.46
C TRP A 147 11.21 -6.61 3.26
N VAL A 148 10.08 -6.09 3.72
CA VAL A 148 10.01 -4.91 4.58
C VAL A 148 9.70 -5.34 6.00
N ASP A 149 10.61 -5.04 6.92
CA ASP A 149 10.38 -5.19 8.36
C ASP A 149 10.43 -3.85 9.11
N ASP A 150 10.51 -3.92 10.43
CA ASP A 150 10.58 -2.78 11.34
C ASP A 150 11.89 -1.99 11.25
N ASN A 151 12.89 -2.53 10.56
CA ASN A 151 14.18 -1.91 10.28
C ASN A 151 14.32 -1.54 8.80
N GLY A 152 13.21 -1.58 8.03
CA GLY A 152 13.14 -1.19 6.64
C GLY A 152 13.32 -2.30 5.63
N LEU A 153 13.67 -1.90 4.41
CA LEU A 153 13.80 -2.77 3.25
C LEU A 153 15.04 -3.66 3.36
N ARG A 154 14.85 -4.98 3.26
CA ARG A 154 15.90 -6.00 3.33
C ARG A 154 15.77 -6.98 2.17
N SER A 155 16.88 -7.34 1.54
CA SER A 155 16.91 -8.42 0.55
C SER A 155 17.18 -9.75 1.23
N THR A 156 16.43 -10.79 0.88
CA THR A 156 16.88 -12.17 1.10
C THR A 156 17.77 -12.56 -0.09
N ARG A 157 18.93 -13.17 0.14
CA ARG A 157 19.69 -13.79 -0.95
C ARG A 157 19.14 -15.18 -1.22
N GLY A 158 18.93 -15.52 -2.48
CA GLY A 158 18.82 -16.92 -2.88
C GLY A 158 20.07 -17.67 -2.45
N ARG A 159 19.93 -18.90 -1.97
CA ARG A 159 21.07 -19.81 -2.00
C ARG A 159 21.44 -19.99 -3.46
N ASP A 160 22.55 -19.42 -3.89
CA ASP A 160 23.22 -19.84 -5.12
C ASP A 160 23.34 -21.37 -5.03
N SER A 161 22.63 -22.05 -5.93
CA SER A 161 22.58 -23.51 -6.02
C SER A 161 23.64 -23.97 -7.00
#